data_AF-A0A954BNJ1-F1
#
_entry.id   AF-A0A954BNJ1-F1
#
_cell.length_a   1.000
_cell.length_b   1.000
_cell.length_c   1.000
_cell.angle_alpha   90.00
_cell.angle_beta   90.00
_cell.angle_gamma   90.00
#
_symmetry.space_group_name_H-M   'P 1'
#
loop_
_entity.id
_entity.type
_entity.pdbx_description
1 polymer ?
#
loop_
_entity_poly.entity_id
_entity_poly.type
_entity_poly.pdbx_seq_one_letter_code
_entity_poly.pdbx_strand_id
1 'polypeptide(L)'
;MSEKNLVFEKLFRDRWNAAEGILERPLVELDEVSEAIRSLNQQDLISLSDRNPANFIKDYLRSARRNENWPESIRNAGYTARQRTGDGQCFEFVTLVPGEEPFPDDFMPTGAEIDHVAQTLSLPIATREILRVDEQSLAQIAVKLFLVEQLFATSQTAVGWGLQEIEHLQNNVKLRSTEIDAIYQATIAGEEGLETGAIAVEVKIGDPIISEQIEKQVQAILSDQSFAFCIPTILKRFSKGEIIAMHLGVVRRSDLTESGEVVLGDRVHSLRFRFQPELPKI
;
A
#
# COMPACT_ATOMS: atom_id res chain seq x y z
N MET A 1 6.27 4.78 25.84
CA MET A 1 4.89 5.00 25.37
C MET A 1 4.95 6.14 24.36
N SER A 2 4.40 5.98 23.16
CA SER A 2 4.45 7.02 22.12
C SER A 2 3.51 8.17 22.49
N GLU A 3 3.91 9.43 22.33
CA GLU A 3 3.02 10.60 22.54
C GLU A 3 1.75 10.53 21.66
N LYS A 4 1.86 9.90 20.48
CA LYS A 4 0.70 9.67 19.60
C LYS A 4 -0.36 8.78 20.25
N ASN A 5 0.01 7.91 21.17
CA ASN A 5 -0.94 7.05 21.89
C ASN A 5 -1.91 7.89 22.71
N LEU A 6 -1.42 8.94 23.37
CA LEU A 6 -2.27 9.84 24.16
C LEU A 6 -3.29 10.57 23.27
N VAL A 7 -2.89 10.92 22.04
CA VAL A 7 -3.80 11.51 21.05
C VAL A 7 -4.88 10.50 20.64
N PHE A 8 -4.50 9.26 20.31
CA PHE A 8 -5.47 8.19 19.99
C PHE A 8 -6.43 7.93 21.15
N GLU A 9 -5.91 7.80 22.38
CA GLU A 9 -6.72 7.52 23.56
C GLU A 9 -7.69 8.65 23.88
N LYS A 10 -7.27 9.91 23.71
CA LYS A 10 -8.15 11.07 23.84
C LYS A 10 -9.27 11.00 22.81
N LEU A 11 -8.91 10.85 21.52
CA LEU A 11 -9.88 10.81 20.43
C LEU A 11 -10.87 9.66 20.58
N PHE A 12 -10.39 8.49 20.98
CA PHE A 12 -11.23 7.31 21.23
C PHE A 12 -12.19 7.54 22.40
N ARG A 13 -11.69 8.03 23.55
CA ARG A 13 -12.50 8.30 24.73
C ARG A 13 -13.61 9.33 24.45
N ASP A 14 -13.29 10.38 23.71
CA ASP A 14 -14.24 11.43 23.35
C ASP A 14 -15.38 10.91 22.42
N ARG A 15 -15.23 9.70 21.85
CA ARG A 15 -16.18 9.05 20.92
C ARG A 15 -16.79 7.76 21.46
N TRP A 16 -16.32 7.27 22.60
CA TRP A 16 -16.71 5.98 23.17
C TRP A 16 -18.02 6.10 23.95
N ASN A 17 -19.05 5.39 23.50
CA ASN A 17 -20.27 5.22 24.28
C ASN A 17 -20.11 4.01 25.20
N ALA A 18 -19.84 4.28 26.48
CA ALA A 18 -19.64 3.23 27.48
C ALA A 18 -20.91 2.41 27.80
N ALA A 19 -22.10 2.95 27.55
CA ALA A 19 -23.36 2.25 27.81
C ALA A 19 -23.64 1.19 26.74
N GLU A 20 -23.32 1.51 25.49
CA GLU A 20 -23.55 0.64 24.34
C GLU A 20 -22.32 -0.18 23.94
N GLY A 21 -21.13 0.20 24.42
CA GLY A 21 -19.87 -0.47 24.07
C GLY A 21 -19.46 -0.26 22.61
N ILE A 22 -19.86 0.87 22.01
CA ILE A 22 -19.61 1.19 20.60
C ILE A 22 -19.04 2.61 20.43
N LEU A 23 -18.40 2.85 19.28
CA LEU A 23 -18.02 4.19 18.83
C LEU A 23 -19.13 4.83 18.01
N GLU A 24 -19.59 6.01 18.41
CA GLU A 24 -20.68 6.73 17.70
C GLU A 24 -20.18 7.44 16.43
N ARG A 25 -18.92 7.89 16.42
CA ARG A 25 -18.30 8.62 15.31
C ARG A 25 -16.89 8.07 15.02
N PRO A 26 -16.77 6.89 14.40
CA PRO A 26 -15.48 6.22 14.22
C PRO A 26 -14.52 6.98 13.30
N LEU A 27 -15.05 7.73 12.32
CA LEU A 27 -14.25 8.59 11.44
C LEU A 27 -13.69 9.78 12.22
N VAL A 28 -12.40 10.05 12.03
CA VAL A 28 -11.67 11.16 12.64
C VAL A 28 -11.14 12.07 11.54
N GLU A 29 -11.48 13.35 11.66
CA GLU A 29 -11.04 14.39 10.73
C GLU A 29 -9.71 15.03 11.14
N LEU A 30 -9.03 15.64 10.18
CA LEU A 30 -7.74 16.33 10.36
C LEU A 30 -7.81 17.40 11.45
N ASP A 31 -8.89 18.19 11.47
CA ASP A 31 -9.08 19.26 12.44
C ASP A 31 -9.27 18.71 13.86
N GLU A 32 -9.96 17.57 14.01
CA GLU A 32 -10.14 16.90 15.30
C GLU A 32 -8.81 16.36 15.84
N VAL A 33 -7.92 15.83 14.96
CA VAL A 33 -6.57 15.44 15.35
C VAL A 33 -5.75 16.65 15.82
N SER A 34 -5.79 17.75 15.08
CA SER A 34 -5.11 18.99 15.47
C SER A 34 -5.62 19.54 16.79
N GLU A 35 -6.94 19.52 17.03
CA GLU A 35 -7.54 19.95 18.29
C GLU A 35 -7.12 19.05 19.46
N ALA A 36 -7.11 17.73 19.28
CA ALA A 36 -6.64 16.80 20.30
C ALA A 36 -5.16 17.03 20.66
N ILE A 37 -4.31 17.25 19.66
CA ILE A 37 -2.89 17.59 19.87
C ILE A 37 -2.76 18.91 20.65
N ARG A 38 -3.47 19.97 20.25
CA ARG A 38 -3.46 21.26 20.95
C ARG A 38 -3.89 21.14 22.41
N SER A 39 -4.98 20.41 22.66
CA SER A 39 -5.51 20.20 24.00
C SER A 39 -4.52 19.47 24.92
N LEU A 40 -3.81 18.47 24.39
CA LEU A 40 -2.80 17.73 25.16
C LEU A 40 -1.49 18.52 25.35
N ASN A 41 -1.07 19.30 24.35
CA ASN A 41 0.07 20.22 24.47
C ASN A 41 -0.19 21.30 25.54
N GLN A 42 -1.42 21.84 25.62
CA GLN A 42 -1.80 22.83 26.65
C GLN A 42 -1.75 22.27 28.08
N GLN A 43 -1.79 20.94 28.22
CA GLN A 43 -1.69 20.23 29.50
C GLN A 43 -0.27 19.74 29.79
N ASP A 44 0.72 20.11 28.95
CA ASP A 44 2.12 19.67 29.03
C ASP A 44 2.27 18.13 29.01
N LEU A 45 1.32 17.41 28.38
CA LEU A 45 1.33 15.93 28.31
C LEU A 45 2.12 15.38 27.11
N ILE A 46 2.21 16.16 26.03
CA ILE A 46 2.92 15.81 24.79
C ILE A 46 3.59 17.05 24.20
N SER A 47 4.42 16.85 23.18
CA SER A 47 5.13 17.89 22.43
C SER A 47 5.00 17.74 20.91
N LEU A 48 3.83 17.30 20.44
CA LEU A 48 3.57 17.05 19.01
C LEU A 48 3.14 18.33 18.26
N SER A 49 3.44 18.41 16.96
CA SER A 49 2.95 19.49 16.10
C SER A 49 1.52 19.23 15.62
N ASP A 50 0.65 20.23 15.72
CA ASP A 50 -0.72 20.22 15.21
C ASP A 50 -0.85 20.74 13.77
N ARG A 51 0.27 21.10 13.12
CA ARG A 51 0.28 21.77 11.81
C ARG A 51 0.09 20.84 10.62
N ASN A 52 0.36 19.54 10.78
CA ASN A 52 0.22 18.55 9.71
C ASN A 52 -0.43 17.26 10.23
N PRO A 53 -1.72 17.29 10.58
CA PRO A 53 -2.46 16.13 11.06
C PRO A 53 -2.50 14.98 10.04
N ALA A 54 -2.33 15.24 8.75
CA ALA A 54 -2.33 14.20 7.72
C ALA A 54 -1.15 13.22 7.90
N ASN A 55 -0.01 13.68 8.40
CA ASN A 55 1.12 12.82 8.71
C ASN A 55 0.94 12.02 10.02
N PHE A 56 -0.05 12.36 10.86
CA PHE A 56 -0.24 11.74 12.16
C PHE A 56 -0.41 10.22 12.05
N ILE A 57 -1.44 9.77 11.31
CA ILE A 57 -1.69 8.34 11.08
C ILE A 57 -0.64 7.72 10.15
N LYS A 58 -0.21 8.46 9.13
CA LYS A 58 0.74 7.96 8.13
C LYS A 58 2.06 7.54 8.75
N ASP A 59 2.67 8.40 9.59
CA ASP A 59 3.93 8.03 10.23
C ASP A 59 3.72 6.96 11.31
N TYR A 60 2.51 6.84 11.87
CA TYR A 60 2.18 5.76 12.80
C TYR A 60 2.17 4.40 12.09
N LEU A 61 1.43 4.30 10.97
CA LEU A 61 1.34 3.08 10.15
C LEU A 61 2.67 2.69 9.50
N ARG A 62 3.56 3.66 9.23
CA ARG A 62 4.91 3.38 8.73
C ARG A 62 5.85 2.78 9.77
N SER A 63 5.51 2.87 11.06
CA SER A 63 6.36 2.31 12.11
C SER A 63 6.37 0.78 12.06
N ALA A 64 7.57 0.19 12.04
CA ALA A 64 7.74 -1.25 12.24
C ALA A 64 7.19 -1.73 13.61
N ARG A 65 7.09 -0.82 14.59
CA ARG A 65 6.56 -1.08 15.93
C ARG A 65 5.11 -0.62 16.11
N ARG A 66 4.38 -0.36 15.02
CA ARG A 66 2.98 0.14 15.06
C ARG A 66 2.04 -0.71 15.92
N ASN A 67 2.19 -2.04 15.85
CA ASN A 67 1.39 -2.98 16.63
C ASN A 67 1.79 -2.94 18.10
N GLU A 68 3.09 -3.03 18.42
CA GLU A 68 3.61 -2.89 19.79
C GLU A 68 3.18 -1.57 20.45
N ASN A 69 3.11 -0.49 19.65
CA ASN A 69 2.76 0.83 20.14
C ASN A 69 1.24 1.05 20.25
N TRP A 70 0.37 0.19 19.70
CA TRP A 70 -1.06 0.46 19.68
C TRP A 70 -1.62 0.55 21.10
N PRO A 71 -2.41 1.58 21.46
CA PRO A 71 -2.89 1.75 22.83
C PRO A 71 -3.65 0.52 23.31
N GLU A 72 -3.21 -0.06 24.42
CA GLU A 72 -3.80 -1.26 25.00
C GLU A 72 -5.27 -1.04 25.36
N SER A 73 -5.62 0.18 25.80
CA SER A 73 -6.99 0.59 26.10
C SER A 73 -7.93 0.46 24.90
N ILE A 74 -7.47 0.87 23.71
CA ILE A 74 -8.24 0.80 22.46
C ILE A 74 -8.27 -0.64 21.93
N ARG A 75 -7.13 -1.34 22.00
CA ARG A 75 -7.03 -2.76 21.65
C ARG A 75 -7.99 -3.62 22.47
N ASN A 76 -8.01 -3.44 23.79
CA ASN A 76 -8.88 -4.18 24.71
C ASN A 76 -10.36 -3.84 24.52
N ALA A 77 -10.67 -2.64 24.00
CA ALA A 77 -12.02 -2.28 23.57
C ALA A 77 -12.44 -2.95 22.24
N GLY A 78 -11.53 -3.68 21.58
CA GLY A 78 -11.80 -4.37 20.31
C GLY A 78 -11.71 -3.47 19.09
N TYR A 79 -10.88 -2.43 19.12
CA TYR A 79 -10.70 -1.50 18.00
C TYR A 79 -9.24 -1.35 17.56
N THR A 80 -9.09 -1.07 16.27
CA THR A 80 -7.88 -0.59 15.62
C THR A 80 -8.21 0.67 14.82
N ALA A 81 -7.28 1.15 13.99
CA ALA A 81 -7.51 2.23 13.05
C ALA A 81 -7.14 1.82 11.63
N ARG A 82 -7.78 2.45 10.65
CA ARG A 82 -7.31 2.46 9.25
C ARG A 82 -7.15 3.90 8.80
N GLN A 83 -6.18 4.13 7.93
CA GLN A 83 -6.03 5.45 7.32
C GLN A 83 -7.29 5.75 6.49
N ARG A 84 -7.62 7.04 6.44
CA ARG A 84 -8.64 7.60 5.57
C ARG A 84 -8.09 8.86 4.95
N THR A 85 -8.29 9.03 3.66
CA THR A 85 -7.74 10.17 2.93
C THR A 85 -8.78 10.81 2.01
N GLY A 86 -8.80 12.14 1.97
CA GLY A 86 -9.77 12.93 1.21
C GLY A 86 -10.74 13.68 2.13
N ASP A 87 -11.34 14.75 1.64
CA ASP A 87 -12.44 15.49 2.31
C ASP A 87 -12.24 15.81 3.80
N GLY A 88 -11.00 16.19 4.18
CA GLY A 88 -10.68 16.51 5.58
C GLY A 88 -10.53 15.30 6.52
N GLN A 89 -10.63 14.07 6.01
CA GLN A 89 -10.48 12.85 6.79
C GLN A 89 -9.01 12.56 7.14
N CYS A 90 -8.79 11.95 8.30
CA CYS A 90 -7.46 11.51 8.74
C CYS A 90 -7.39 9.98 8.90
N PHE A 91 -8.25 9.41 9.72
CA PHE A 91 -8.31 7.97 9.95
C PHE A 91 -9.69 7.58 10.47
N GLU A 92 -9.98 6.29 10.50
CA GLU A 92 -11.21 5.74 11.05
C GLU A 92 -10.88 4.64 12.05
N PHE A 93 -11.50 4.67 13.22
CA PHE A 93 -11.47 3.54 14.12
C PHE A 93 -12.34 2.42 13.58
N VAL A 94 -11.79 1.22 13.48
CA VAL A 94 -12.50 0.04 12.98
C VAL A 94 -12.41 -1.10 13.97
N THR A 95 -13.38 -2.00 13.94
CA THR A 95 -13.38 -3.18 14.80
C THR A 95 -12.16 -4.03 14.52
N LEU A 96 -11.45 -4.43 15.57
CA LEU A 96 -10.37 -5.39 15.52
C LEU A 96 -10.97 -6.80 15.53
N VAL A 97 -10.65 -7.59 14.51
CA VAL A 97 -11.06 -8.99 14.46
C VAL A 97 -10.39 -9.74 15.62
N PRO A 98 -11.15 -10.53 16.40
CA PRO A 98 -10.59 -11.27 17.53
C PRO A 98 -9.43 -12.19 17.10
N GLY A 99 -8.26 -11.98 17.70
CA GLY A 99 -7.05 -12.78 17.42
C GLY A 99 -6.12 -12.19 16.38
N GLU A 100 -6.49 -11.09 15.72
CA GLU A 100 -5.61 -10.39 14.77
C GLU A 100 -4.80 -9.27 15.43
N GLU A 101 -3.65 -8.95 14.82
CA GLU A 101 -2.89 -7.75 15.18
C GLU A 101 -3.64 -6.49 14.70
N PRO A 102 -3.54 -5.34 15.39
CA PRO A 102 -4.24 -4.11 15.00
C PRO A 102 -3.97 -3.65 13.57
N PHE A 103 -2.73 -3.80 13.10
CA PHE A 103 -2.28 -3.38 11.78
C PHE A 103 -1.50 -4.52 11.13
N PRO A 104 -2.19 -5.53 10.56
CA PRO A 104 -1.53 -6.65 9.92
C PRO A 104 -0.65 -6.16 8.75
N ASP A 105 0.39 -6.91 8.44
CA ASP A 105 1.24 -6.65 7.27
C ASP A 105 0.88 -7.70 6.21
N ASP A 106 -0.21 -7.43 5.49
CA ASP A 106 -0.85 -8.40 4.57
C ASP A 106 0.07 -8.80 3.40
N PHE A 107 1.11 -8.01 3.16
CA PHE A 107 2.00 -8.15 2.00
C PHE A 107 3.41 -8.62 2.41
N MET A 108 3.50 -9.45 3.45
CA MET A 108 4.77 -10.05 3.88
C MET A 108 5.16 -11.29 3.05
N PRO A 109 6.47 -11.57 2.94
CA PRO A 109 6.96 -12.80 2.32
C PRO A 109 6.45 -14.02 3.10
N THR A 110 6.01 -15.02 2.37
CA THR A 110 5.65 -16.34 2.91
C THR A 110 6.88 -17.21 3.14
N GLY A 111 7.99 -16.91 2.46
CA GLY A 111 9.16 -17.79 2.38
C GLY A 111 9.01 -18.89 1.32
N ALA A 112 7.85 -19.02 0.68
CA ALA A 112 7.59 -19.98 -0.41
C ALA A 112 7.78 -19.36 -1.80
N GLU A 113 8.23 -18.10 -1.89
CA GLU A 113 8.47 -17.44 -3.18
C GLU A 113 9.56 -18.19 -3.97
N ILE A 114 9.30 -18.39 -5.26
CA ILE A 114 10.29 -18.95 -6.18
C ILE A 114 11.38 -17.91 -6.43
N ASP A 115 12.64 -18.32 -6.35
CA ASP A 115 13.77 -17.48 -6.70
C ASP A 115 13.90 -17.34 -8.22
N HIS A 116 14.02 -16.10 -8.69
CA HIS A 116 14.32 -15.75 -10.07
C HIS A 116 15.57 -14.87 -10.12
N VAL A 117 16.49 -15.20 -11.02
CA VAL A 117 17.71 -14.42 -11.19
C VAL A 117 17.42 -13.20 -12.06
N ALA A 118 17.48 -12.01 -11.48
CA ALA A 118 17.42 -10.76 -12.21
C ALA A 118 18.82 -10.40 -12.73
N GLN A 119 19.05 -10.60 -14.03
CA GLN A 119 20.35 -10.38 -14.67
C GLN A 119 20.69 -8.88 -14.77
N THR A 120 21.51 -8.38 -13.86
CA THR A 120 21.88 -6.95 -13.81
C THR A 120 22.97 -6.57 -14.81
N LEU A 121 23.57 -7.54 -15.50
CA LEU A 121 24.50 -7.28 -16.62
C LEU A 121 23.83 -6.53 -17.77
N SER A 122 22.49 -6.62 -17.87
CA SER A 122 21.70 -5.87 -18.85
C SER A 122 21.61 -4.38 -18.51
N LEU A 123 21.98 -3.96 -17.29
CA LEU A 123 22.02 -2.55 -16.90
C LEU A 123 23.35 -1.91 -17.32
N PRO A 124 23.32 -0.70 -17.90
CA PRO A 124 24.54 0.08 -18.12
C PRO A 124 25.34 0.24 -16.83
N ILE A 125 26.67 0.18 -16.90
CA ILE A 125 27.57 0.37 -15.73
C ILE A 125 27.20 1.65 -14.98
N ALA A 126 27.02 2.76 -15.70
CA ALA A 126 26.62 4.04 -15.12
C ALA A 126 25.30 3.95 -14.33
N THR A 127 24.31 3.17 -14.80
CA THR A 127 23.05 2.95 -14.06
C THR A 127 23.29 2.24 -12.74
N ARG A 128 24.19 1.25 -12.69
CA ARG A 128 24.52 0.51 -11.48
C ARG A 128 25.29 1.36 -10.45
N GLU A 129 26.14 2.28 -10.92
CA GLU A 129 26.96 3.14 -10.05
C GLU A 129 26.17 4.28 -9.41
N ILE A 130 25.34 4.98 -10.18
CA ILE A 130 24.61 6.18 -9.72
C ILE A 130 23.32 5.84 -8.98
N LEU A 131 23.01 4.55 -8.84
CA LEU A 131 21.76 4.11 -8.27
C LEU A 131 21.56 4.65 -6.85
N ARG A 132 20.33 5.05 -6.52
CA ARG A 132 19.94 5.51 -5.18
C ARG A 132 19.11 4.44 -4.49
N VAL A 133 19.06 4.53 -3.17
CA VAL A 133 18.25 3.64 -2.34
C VAL A 133 16.90 4.31 -2.10
N ASP A 134 16.13 4.46 -3.16
CA ASP A 134 14.79 5.05 -3.14
C ASP A 134 13.83 4.26 -4.04
N GLU A 135 12.53 4.38 -3.80
CA GLU A 135 11.49 3.66 -4.55
C GLU A 135 11.56 3.94 -6.05
N GLN A 136 11.92 5.17 -6.43
CA GLN A 136 12.01 5.60 -7.83
C GLN A 136 13.14 4.89 -8.59
N SER A 137 14.31 4.73 -7.97
CA SER A 137 15.41 3.96 -8.54
C SER A 137 15.03 2.49 -8.69
N LEU A 138 14.28 1.96 -7.72
CA LEU A 138 13.82 0.57 -7.74
C LEU A 138 12.80 0.33 -8.86
N ALA A 139 11.83 1.24 -9.03
CA ALA A 139 10.89 1.22 -10.15
C ALA A 139 11.61 1.23 -11.51
N GLN A 140 12.64 2.08 -11.67
CA GLN A 140 13.43 2.12 -12.90
C GLN A 140 14.20 0.83 -13.17
N ILE A 141 14.78 0.20 -12.14
CA ILE A 141 15.42 -1.12 -12.28
C ILE A 141 14.38 -2.15 -12.71
N ALA A 142 13.20 -2.13 -12.09
CA ALA A 142 12.14 -3.08 -12.39
C ALA A 142 11.72 -3.03 -13.85
N VAL A 143 11.56 -1.82 -14.40
CA VAL A 143 11.30 -1.60 -15.83
C VAL A 143 12.45 -2.12 -16.69
N LYS A 144 13.69 -1.70 -16.41
CA LYS A 144 14.85 -2.08 -17.25
C LYS A 144 15.15 -3.58 -17.26
N LEU A 145 14.74 -4.29 -16.23
CA LEU A 145 14.94 -5.73 -16.08
C LEU A 145 13.67 -6.55 -16.34
N PHE A 146 12.58 -5.90 -16.77
CA PHE A 146 11.30 -6.55 -17.08
C PHE A 146 10.75 -7.40 -15.91
N LEU A 147 10.87 -6.90 -14.67
CA LEU A 147 10.51 -7.67 -13.48
C LEU A 147 8.99 -7.90 -13.38
N VAL A 148 8.19 -6.93 -13.79
CA VAL A 148 6.72 -7.04 -13.75
C VAL A 148 6.28 -8.07 -14.79
N GLU A 149 6.85 -8.01 -15.98
CA GLU A 149 6.60 -8.94 -17.07
C GLU A 149 6.98 -10.37 -16.68
N GLN A 150 8.14 -10.56 -16.04
CA GLN A 150 8.57 -11.87 -15.53
C GLN A 150 7.67 -12.40 -14.41
N LEU A 151 7.18 -11.53 -13.52
CA LEU A 151 6.21 -11.91 -12.48
C LEU A 151 4.95 -12.49 -13.13
N PHE A 152 4.38 -11.79 -14.11
CA PHE A 152 3.16 -12.24 -14.77
C PHE A 152 3.37 -13.45 -15.68
N ALA A 153 4.50 -13.52 -16.40
CA ALA A 153 4.83 -14.66 -17.26
C ALA A 153 4.98 -15.98 -16.48
N THR A 154 5.25 -15.92 -15.18
CA THR A 154 5.37 -17.10 -14.29
C THR A 154 4.10 -17.38 -13.48
N SER A 155 3.09 -16.53 -13.56
CA SER A 155 1.82 -16.69 -12.85
C SER A 155 0.85 -17.51 -13.69
N GLN A 156 0.53 -18.74 -13.23
CA GLN A 156 -0.47 -19.57 -13.90
C GLN A 156 -1.85 -18.92 -13.91
N THR A 157 -2.18 -18.15 -12.87
CA THR A 157 -3.44 -17.40 -12.82
C THR A 157 -3.48 -16.30 -13.88
N ALA A 158 -2.38 -15.57 -14.09
CA ALA A 158 -2.31 -14.55 -15.12
C ALA A 158 -2.37 -15.13 -16.55
N VAL A 159 -1.71 -16.27 -16.77
CA VAL A 159 -1.85 -17.04 -18.01
C VAL A 159 -3.31 -17.50 -18.19
N GLY A 160 -3.96 -17.96 -17.12
CA GLY A 160 -5.37 -18.36 -17.12
C GLY A 160 -6.34 -17.21 -17.42
N TRP A 161 -5.99 -15.97 -17.08
CA TRP A 161 -6.75 -14.80 -17.51
C TRP A 161 -6.64 -14.53 -19.01
N GLY A 162 -5.67 -15.12 -19.71
CA GLY A 162 -5.40 -14.81 -21.12
C GLY A 162 -4.60 -13.52 -21.29
N LEU A 163 -3.76 -13.16 -20.32
CA LEU A 163 -2.86 -12.01 -20.41
C LEU A 163 -1.84 -12.21 -21.55
N GLN A 164 -1.89 -11.34 -22.57
CA GLN A 164 -1.11 -11.47 -23.80
C GLN A 164 0.06 -10.50 -23.88
N GLU A 165 -0.13 -9.29 -23.36
CA GLU A 165 0.83 -8.20 -23.51
C GLU A 165 0.90 -7.35 -22.25
N ILE A 166 2.11 -6.91 -21.91
CA ILE A 166 2.40 -5.93 -20.87
C ILE A 166 3.40 -4.93 -21.45
N GLU A 167 3.07 -3.64 -21.35
CA GLU A 167 3.92 -2.55 -21.82
C GLU A 167 4.07 -1.50 -20.73
N HIS A 168 5.30 -1.10 -20.40
CA HIS A 168 5.54 0.00 -19.49
C HIS A 168 5.08 1.32 -20.11
N LEU A 169 4.26 2.09 -19.39
CA LEU A 169 3.80 3.39 -19.87
C LEU A 169 4.61 4.52 -19.22
N GLN A 170 4.63 4.56 -17.89
CA GLN A 170 5.20 5.71 -17.16
C GLN A 170 5.57 5.35 -15.71
N ASN A 171 6.60 6.01 -15.20
CA ASN A 171 6.93 6.05 -13.76
C ASN A 171 6.45 7.35 -13.11
N ASN A 172 6.16 7.30 -11.81
CA ASN A 172 5.77 8.45 -10.99
C ASN A 172 4.55 9.18 -11.57
N VAL A 173 3.45 8.43 -11.72
CA VAL A 173 2.18 8.97 -12.23
C VAL A 173 1.44 9.61 -11.07
N LYS A 174 1.29 10.93 -11.14
CA LYS A 174 0.49 11.70 -10.18
C LYS A 174 -0.91 11.85 -10.72
N LEU A 175 -1.84 11.18 -10.06
CA LEU A 175 -3.28 11.35 -10.27
C LEU A 175 -3.82 12.33 -9.21
N ARG A 176 -5.04 12.82 -9.42
CA ARG A 176 -5.62 13.87 -8.56
C ARG A 176 -5.68 13.48 -7.07
N SER A 177 -5.88 12.18 -6.79
CA SER A 177 -6.10 11.64 -5.44
C SER A 177 -5.06 10.63 -4.98
N THR A 178 -4.11 10.23 -5.84
CA THR A 178 -3.13 9.18 -5.56
C THR A 178 -1.88 9.29 -6.45
N GLU A 179 -0.81 8.66 -6.03
CA GLU A 179 0.44 8.52 -6.79
C GLU A 179 0.66 7.03 -7.08
N ILE A 180 1.08 6.71 -8.30
CA ILE A 180 1.44 5.36 -8.73
C ILE A 180 2.93 5.37 -9.11
N ASP A 181 3.73 4.51 -8.48
CA ASP A 181 5.18 4.49 -8.70
C ASP A 181 5.54 4.05 -10.13
N ALA A 182 4.84 3.06 -10.67
CA ALA A 182 4.90 2.71 -12.10
C ALA A 182 3.56 2.18 -12.61
N ILE A 183 3.18 2.56 -13.84
CA ILE A 183 2.00 2.03 -14.52
C ILE A 183 2.40 1.35 -15.82
N TYR A 184 1.77 0.21 -16.07
CA TYR A 184 1.91 -0.54 -17.31
C TYR A 184 0.53 -0.71 -17.95
N GLN A 185 0.47 -0.77 -19.27
CA GLN A 185 -0.67 -1.29 -20.00
C GLN A 185 -0.64 -2.81 -19.95
N ALA A 186 -1.79 -3.44 -19.84
CA ALA A 186 -1.97 -4.88 -19.96
C ALA A 186 -3.09 -5.18 -20.96
N THR A 187 -2.89 -6.22 -21.76
CA THR A 187 -3.91 -6.71 -22.71
C THR A 187 -4.31 -8.13 -22.35
N ILE A 188 -5.59 -8.35 -22.10
CA ILE A 188 -6.18 -9.66 -21.81
C ILE A 188 -7.07 -10.08 -22.99
N ALA A 189 -6.99 -11.35 -23.39
CA ALA A 189 -7.96 -11.95 -24.31
C ALA A 189 -9.27 -12.28 -23.58
N GLY A 190 -10.31 -11.50 -23.84
CA GLY A 190 -11.67 -11.74 -23.37
C GLY A 190 -12.53 -12.48 -24.40
N GLU A 191 -13.80 -12.73 -24.05
CA GLU A 191 -14.77 -13.43 -24.93
C GLU A 191 -15.11 -12.61 -26.19
N GLU A 192 -15.18 -11.29 -26.06
CA GLU A 192 -15.57 -10.36 -27.15
C GLU A 192 -14.37 -9.75 -27.90
N GLY A 193 -13.14 -10.11 -27.52
CA GLY A 193 -11.91 -9.59 -28.12
C GLY A 193 -10.84 -9.22 -27.08
N LEU A 194 -9.92 -8.36 -27.48
CA LEU A 194 -8.86 -7.88 -26.59
C LEU A 194 -9.38 -6.78 -25.67
N GLU A 195 -9.16 -6.94 -24.37
CA GLU A 195 -9.44 -5.94 -23.36
C GLU A 195 -8.13 -5.27 -22.94
N THR A 196 -8.12 -3.93 -22.96
CA THR A 196 -7.02 -3.14 -22.42
C THR A 196 -7.30 -2.78 -20.98
N GLY A 197 -6.32 -3.00 -20.11
CA GLY A 197 -6.31 -2.59 -18.71
C GLY A 197 -4.96 -2.05 -18.32
N ALA A 198 -4.77 -1.84 -17.02
CA ALA A 198 -3.52 -1.35 -16.48
C ALA A 198 -3.01 -2.23 -15.32
N ILE A 199 -1.70 -2.20 -15.11
CA ILE A 199 -1.05 -2.73 -13.91
C ILE A 199 -0.56 -1.53 -13.11
N ALA A 200 -1.10 -1.35 -11.90
CA ALA A 200 -0.63 -0.36 -10.94
C ALA A 200 0.46 -0.99 -10.08
N VAL A 201 1.67 -0.43 -10.13
CA VAL A 201 2.80 -0.92 -9.35
C VAL A 201 3.08 0.04 -8.20
N GLU A 202 2.96 -0.47 -6.97
CA GLU A 202 3.42 0.18 -5.75
C GLU A 202 4.81 -0.33 -5.39
N VAL A 203 5.75 0.58 -5.18
CA VAL A 203 7.14 0.25 -4.83
C VAL A 203 7.41 0.66 -3.40
N LYS A 204 8.06 -0.21 -2.62
CA LYS A 204 8.46 0.12 -1.23
C LYS A 204 9.85 -0.37 -0.86
N ILE A 205 10.51 0.45 -0.06
CA ILE A 205 11.78 0.13 0.59
C ILE A 205 11.62 0.33 2.10
N GLY A 206 11.64 -0.77 2.86
CA GLY A 206 11.61 -0.74 4.33
C GLY A 206 10.24 -0.48 4.95
N ASP A 207 9.47 0.47 4.40
CA ASP A 207 8.14 0.81 4.92
C ASP A 207 7.11 -0.32 4.66
N PRO A 208 6.11 -0.49 5.55
CA PRO A 208 4.93 -1.30 5.30
C PRO A 208 4.17 -0.84 4.05
N ILE A 209 3.48 -1.79 3.41
CA ILE A 209 2.56 -1.47 2.31
C ILE A 209 1.23 -1.06 2.93
N ILE A 210 0.61 0.00 2.41
CA ILE A 210 -0.68 0.51 2.91
C ILE A 210 -1.76 0.13 1.90
N SER A 211 -2.68 -0.77 2.28
CA SER A 211 -3.73 -1.29 1.40
C SER A 211 -4.60 -0.18 0.79
N GLU A 212 -4.99 0.82 1.58
CA GLU A 212 -5.78 1.97 1.10
C GLU A 212 -5.08 2.73 -0.05
N GLN A 213 -3.74 2.79 -0.06
CA GLN A 213 -3.02 3.42 -1.16
C GLN A 213 -3.22 2.64 -2.46
N ILE A 214 -3.16 1.30 -2.40
CA ILE A 214 -3.39 0.42 -3.54
C ILE A 214 -4.85 0.51 -4.00
N GLU A 215 -5.81 0.50 -3.07
CA GLU A 215 -7.24 0.68 -3.36
C GLU A 215 -7.48 1.96 -4.15
N LYS A 216 -6.87 3.08 -3.72
CA LYS A 216 -6.98 4.37 -4.40
C LYS A 216 -6.36 4.40 -5.78
N GLN A 217 -5.25 3.70 -5.99
CA GLN A 217 -4.64 3.55 -7.32
C GLN A 217 -5.57 2.80 -8.27
N VAL A 218 -6.18 1.71 -7.79
CA VAL A 218 -7.17 0.93 -8.56
C VAL A 218 -8.37 1.79 -8.93
N GLN A 219 -8.96 2.50 -7.97
CA GLN A 219 -10.08 3.41 -8.19
C GLN A 219 -9.73 4.49 -9.22
N ALA A 220 -8.56 5.10 -9.10
CA ALA A 220 -8.13 6.16 -9.99
C ALA A 220 -7.93 5.65 -11.43
N ILE A 221 -7.36 4.46 -11.61
CA ILE A 221 -7.24 3.81 -12.92
C ILE A 221 -8.61 3.49 -13.50
N LEU A 222 -9.49 2.84 -12.74
CA LEU A 222 -10.80 2.39 -13.23
C LEU A 222 -11.79 3.54 -13.47
N SER A 223 -11.52 4.72 -12.91
CA SER A 223 -12.25 5.95 -13.24
C SER A 223 -12.00 6.41 -14.69
N ASP A 224 -10.87 6.02 -15.28
CA ASP A 224 -10.59 6.22 -16.71
C ASP A 224 -11.31 5.14 -17.53
N GLN A 225 -12.17 5.59 -18.44
CA GLN A 225 -12.95 4.68 -19.29
C GLN A 225 -12.09 3.87 -20.28
N SER A 226 -10.83 4.29 -20.48
CA SER A 226 -9.86 3.62 -21.34
C SER A 226 -9.37 2.29 -20.79
N PHE A 227 -9.45 2.06 -19.47
CA PHE A 227 -9.00 0.82 -18.83
C PHE A 227 -10.17 -0.03 -18.33
N ALA A 228 -10.34 -1.21 -18.92
CA ALA A 228 -11.40 -2.17 -18.54
C ALA A 228 -11.14 -2.84 -17.18
N PHE A 229 -9.87 -2.95 -16.79
CA PHE A 229 -9.43 -3.58 -15.54
C PHE A 229 -8.14 -2.96 -15.00
N CYS A 230 -7.86 -3.23 -13.73
CA CYS A 230 -6.61 -2.89 -13.06
C CYS A 230 -6.06 -4.14 -12.35
N ILE A 231 -4.75 -4.39 -12.46
CA ILE A 231 -4.07 -5.43 -11.68
C ILE A 231 -3.13 -4.76 -10.67
N PRO A 232 -3.45 -4.77 -9.37
CA PRO A 232 -2.58 -4.23 -8.35
C PRO A 232 -1.33 -5.09 -8.21
N THR A 233 -0.16 -4.46 -8.23
CA THR A 233 1.14 -5.11 -8.16
C THR A 233 2.02 -4.38 -7.16
N ILE A 234 2.81 -5.14 -6.41
CA ILE A 234 3.70 -4.60 -5.38
C ILE A 234 5.11 -5.10 -5.66
N LEU A 235 6.08 -4.17 -5.61
CA LEU A 235 7.51 -4.48 -5.60
C LEU A 235 8.09 -3.99 -4.29
N LYS A 236 8.47 -4.90 -3.40
CA LYS A 236 9.02 -4.54 -2.09
C LYS A 236 10.41 -5.11 -1.88
N ARG A 237 11.33 -4.25 -1.47
CA ARG A 237 12.64 -4.68 -0.98
C ARG A 237 12.54 -5.06 0.49
N PHE A 238 12.75 -6.34 0.78
CA PHE A 238 12.81 -6.87 2.15
C PHE A 238 14.24 -7.00 2.69
N SER A 239 15.18 -7.38 1.82
CA SER A 239 16.60 -7.43 2.16
C SER A 239 17.44 -6.91 0.99
N LYS A 240 18.74 -6.67 1.27
CA LYS A 240 19.65 -6.15 0.25
C LYS A 240 19.95 -7.23 -0.79
N GLY A 241 19.97 -6.85 -2.06
CA GLY A 241 20.25 -7.72 -3.20
C GLY A 241 19.01 -8.41 -3.77
N GLU A 242 17.82 -8.17 -3.21
CA GLU A 242 16.59 -8.83 -3.67
C GLU A 242 15.35 -7.91 -3.64
N ILE A 243 14.37 -8.24 -4.48
CA ILE A 243 13.02 -7.69 -4.44
C ILE A 243 12.06 -8.86 -4.40
N ILE A 244 10.99 -8.74 -3.63
CA ILE A 244 9.82 -9.62 -3.80
C ILE A 244 8.76 -8.84 -4.56
N ALA A 245 8.37 -9.40 -5.70
CA ALA A 245 7.30 -8.92 -6.53
C ALA A 245 6.06 -9.76 -6.27
N MET A 246 4.89 -9.14 -6.21
CA MET A 246 3.63 -9.84 -6.02
C MET A 246 2.52 -9.11 -6.78
N HIS A 247 1.57 -9.87 -7.31
CA HIS A 247 0.35 -9.30 -7.87
C HIS A 247 -0.87 -9.84 -7.15
N LEU A 248 -1.88 -8.99 -7.06
CA LEU A 248 -3.21 -9.35 -6.55
C LEU A 248 -4.10 -9.82 -7.70
N GLY A 249 -5.39 -10.01 -7.41
CA GLY A 249 -6.39 -10.34 -8.43
C GLY A 249 -6.62 -9.19 -9.42
N VAL A 250 -7.10 -9.52 -10.62
CA VAL A 250 -7.65 -8.53 -11.55
C VAL A 250 -8.86 -7.89 -10.89
N VAL A 251 -8.92 -6.57 -10.90
CA VAL A 251 -10.07 -5.78 -10.46
C VAL A 251 -10.72 -5.13 -11.67
N ARG A 252 -12.04 -5.29 -11.78
CA ARG A 252 -12.89 -4.69 -12.81
C ARG A 252 -13.82 -3.66 -12.19
N ARG A 253 -14.44 -2.82 -13.02
CA ARG A 253 -15.43 -1.82 -12.56
C ARG A 253 -16.62 -2.45 -11.84
N SER A 254 -16.99 -3.68 -12.23
CA SER A 254 -18.04 -4.47 -11.56
C SER A 254 -17.71 -4.83 -10.11
N ASP A 255 -16.43 -4.77 -9.74
CA ASP A 255 -15.95 -5.15 -8.41
C ASP A 255 -15.91 -3.93 -7.47
N LEU A 256 -16.20 -2.73 -7.99
CA LEU A 256 -16.36 -1.52 -7.20
C LEU A 256 -17.76 -1.50 -6.56
N THR A 257 -17.83 -1.09 -5.30
CA THR A 257 -19.11 -0.83 -4.63
C THR A 257 -19.82 0.37 -5.27
N GLU A 258 -21.09 0.61 -4.90
CA GLU A 258 -21.82 1.82 -5.34
C GLU A 258 -21.12 3.12 -4.88
N SER A 259 -20.38 3.08 -3.77
CA SER A 259 -19.53 4.18 -3.29
C SER A 259 -18.18 4.27 -4.00
N GLY A 260 -17.88 3.35 -4.92
CA GLY A 260 -16.62 3.26 -5.65
C GLY A 260 -15.48 2.60 -4.86
N GLU A 261 -15.76 2.02 -3.69
CA GLU A 261 -14.77 1.30 -2.89
C GLU A 261 -14.42 -0.05 -3.50
N VAL A 262 -13.18 -0.50 -3.29
CA VAL A 262 -12.70 -1.82 -3.72
C VAL A 262 -12.18 -2.57 -2.51
N VAL A 263 -12.55 -3.85 -2.40
CA VAL A 263 -11.92 -4.77 -1.46
C VAL A 263 -10.81 -5.49 -2.22
N LEU A 264 -9.56 -5.25 -1.84
CA LEU A 264 -8.43 -5.96 -2.44
C LEU A 264 -8.52 -7.45 -2.11
N GLY A 265 -8.37 -8.29 -3.13
CA GLY A 265 -8.20 -9.73 -2.92
C GLY A 265 -6.82 -10.08 -2.37
N ASP A 266 -6.66 -11.34 -1.95
CA ASP A 266 -5.39 -11.87 -1.51
C ASP A 266 -4.32 -11.84 -2.61
N ARG A 267 -3.05 -11.95 -2.19
CA ARG A 267 -1.93 -12.18 -3.09
C ARG A 267 -2.18 -13.43 -3.93
N VAL A 268 -2.19 -13.26 -5.26
CA VAL A 268 -2.41 -14.34 -6.22
C VAL A 268 -1.11 -15.07 -6.55
N HIS A 269 -0.02 -14.31 -6.76
CA HIS A 269 1.30 -14.86 -7.07
C HIS A 269 2.40 -13.96 -6.55
N SER A 270 3.56 -14.55 -6.26
CA SER A 270 4.77 -13.82 -5.89
C SER A 270 6.03 -14.50 -6.37
N LEU A 271 7.02 -13.66 -6.68
CA LEU A 271 8.33 -14.08 -7.16
C LEU A 271 9.42 -13.29 -6.44
N ARG A 272 10.51 -13.96 -6.05
CA ARG A 272 11.68 -13.31 -5.45
C ARG A 272 12.74 -13.10 -6.50
N PHE A 273 13.00 -11.86 -6.85
CA PHE A 273 14.08 -11.48 -7.75
C PHE A 273 15.38 -11.30 -6.97
N ARG A 274 16.42 -12.07 -7.34
CA ARG A 274 17.78 -11.91 -6.82
C ARG A 274 18.66 -11.27 -7.88
N PHE A 275 19.27 -10.13 -7.55
CA PHE A 275 20.12 -9.41 -8.48
C PHE A 275 21.46 -10.11 -8.69
N GLN A 276 21.77 -10.46 -9.93
CA GLN A 276 23.07 -11.05 -10.28
C GLN A 276 23.69 -10.41 -11.54
N PRO A 277 24.90 -9.82 -11.45
CA PRO A 277 25.63 -9.47 -10.22
C PRO A 277 24.80 -8.62 -9.23
N GLU A 278 25.16 -8.65 -7.95
CA GLU A 278 24.46 -7.89 -6.92
C GLU A 278 24.50 -6.38 -7.22
N LEU A 279 23.39 -5.68 -6.93
CA LEU A 279 23.37 -4.22 -6.90
C LEU A 279 23.66 -3.79 -5.46
N PRO A 280 24.88 -3.35 -5.12
CA PRO A 280 25.31 -3.19 -3.72
C PRO A 280 24.53 -2.13 -2.92
N LYS A 281 23.67 -1.34 -3.56
CA LYS A 281 22.82 -0.34 -2.92
C LYS A 281 21.37 -0.81 -2.74
N ILE A 282 20.89 -1.71 -3.61
CA ILE A 282 19.54 -2.26 -3.57
C ILE A 282 19.59 -3.60 -2.91
#